data_AF-A0AA40F2E9-F1
#
_entry.id   AF-A0AA40F2E9-F1
#
_cell.length_a   1.000
_cell.length_b   1.000
_cell.length_c   1.000
_cell.angle_alpha   90.00
_cell.angle_beta   90.00
_cell.angle_gamma   90.00
#
_symmetry.space_group_name_H-M   'P 1'
#
loop_
_entity.id
_entity.type
_entity.pdbx_description
1 polymer ?
#
loop_
_entity_poly.entity_id
_entity_poly.type
_entity_poly.pdbx_seq_one_letter_code
_entity_poly.pdbx_strand_id
1 'polypeptide(L)'
;MLPHLRSVVGLALAASASASALTVLADGSNSTCLAQDAIQTASLFTGQEADAAGIQPGQAKSLTDAANFINFCSEQTLTNGRQLPDGSCNGIPMGKIPAAKNMISALITKPLPGDRLVANVTFEILVQTRNLHAGIQTNPAVSYYNAPQDVDEDGYVLGHCHVVIEELDSLRTLIAPDPLKFVFFRGINDAGVGGLLRAEVTGGLPTGFYRVCTMVAASNHQPVVMPLAQRGGQNDCARFAVVDLAEDGGYRP
;
A
#
# COMPACT_ATOMS: atom_id res chain seq x y z
N MET A 1 -35.98 -75.01 10.98
CA MET A 1 -36.31 -74.40 9.67
C MET A 1 -37.33 -73.29 9.91
N LEU A 2 -37.07 -72.10 9.35
CA LEU A 2 -37.75 -70.79 9.47
C LEU A 2 -37.64 -70.03 10.83
N PRO A 3 -37.69 -68.68 10.88
CA PRO A 3 -37.34 -67.68 9.84
C PRO A 3 -36.63 -66.38 10.33
N HIS A 4 -35.99 -65.71 9.36
CA HIS A 4 -35.87 -64.26 9.09
C HIS A 4 -35.83 -63.21 10.22
N LEU A 5 -34.67 -62.54 10.35
CA LEU A 5 -34.59 -61.12 10.73
C LEU A 5 -34.22 -60.28 9.51
N ARG A 6 -35.12 -59.37 9.12
CA ARG A 6 -34.91 -58.37 8.06
C ARG A 6 -34.08 -57.20 8.62
N SER A 7 -32.96 -56.90 7.97
CA SER A 7 -32.22 -55.65 8.17
C SER A 7 -32.93 -54.52 7.43
N VAL A 8 -33.28 -53.44 8.15
CA VAL A 8 -33.84 -52.22 7.57
C VAL A 8 -32.68 -51.30 7.24
N VAL A 9 -32.34 -51.19 5.96
CA VAL A 9 -31.45 -50.17 5.43
C VAL A 9 -32.24 -48.86 5.36
N GLY A 10 -31.88 -47.90 6.23
CA GLY A 10 -32.36 -46.52 6.14
C GLY A 10 -31.65 -45.82 4.98
N LEU A 11 -32.41 -45.48 3.94
CA LEU A 11 -31.96 -44.71 2.79
C LEU A 11 -31.83 -43.23 3.23
N ALA A 12 -30.59 -42.72 3.32
CA ALA A 12 -30.35 -41.29 3.48
C ALA A 12 -30.60 -40.58 2.14
N LEU A 13 -31.63 -39.73 2.07
CA LEU A 13 -31.82 -38.81 0.95
C LEU A 13 -30.69 -37.77 0.98
N ALA A 14 -29.80 -37.81 -0.02
CA ALA A 14 -28.94 -36.68 -0.33
C ALA A 14 -29.76 -35.65 -1.12
N ALA A 15 -29.99 -34.48 -0.54
CA ALA A 15 -30.56 -33.34 -1.24
C ALA A 15 -29.51 -32.76 -2.20
N SER A 16 -29.69 -32.96 -3.50
CA SER A 16 -28.91 -32.29 -4.54
C SER A 16 -29.36 -30.83 -4.64
N ALA A 17 -28.50 -29.90 -4.21
CA ALA A 17 -28.68 -28.48 -4.51
C ALA A 17 -28.37 -28.25 -5.99
N SER A 18 -29.40 -28.02 -6.80
CA SER A 18 -29.24 -27.56 -8.17
C SER A 18 -28.76 -26.12 -8.17
N ALA A 19 -27.50 -25.88 -8.54
CA ALA A 19 -27.02 -24.56 -8.89
C ALA A 19 -27.67 -24.15 -10.23
N SER A 20 -28.63 -23.22 -10.18
CA SER A 20 -29.15 -22.59 -11.38
C SER A 20 -28.03 -21.82 -12.06
N ALA A 21 -27.59 -22.31 -13.23
CA ALA A 21 -26.69 -21.57 -14.11
C ALA A 21 -27.42 -20.31 -14.62
N LEU A 22 -26.97 -19.15 -14.16
CA LEU A 22 -27.43 -17.86 -14.66
C LEU A 22 -26.79 -17.64 -16.04
N THR A 23 -27.56 -17.86 -17.10
CA THR A 23 -27.15 -17.53 -18.47
C THR A 23 -27.17 -16.01 -18.63
N VAL A 24 -26.04 -15.35 -18.37
CA VAL A 24 -25.84 -13.93 -18.69
C VAL A 24 -25.66 -13.81 -20.19
N LEU A 25 -26.66 -13.22 -20.87
CA LEU A 25 -26.53 -12.81 -22.26
C LEU A 25 -25.41 -11.77 -22.34
N ALA A 26 -24.34 -12.10 -23.05
CA ALA A 26 -23.27 -11.18 -23.38
C ALA A 26 -23.79 -10.18 -24.42
N ASP A 27 -24.41 -9.11 -23.94
CA ASP A 27 -24.66 -7.93 -24.76
C ASP A 27 -23.43 -7.01 -24.67
N GLY A 28 -23.06 -6.42 -25.80
CA GLY A 28 -21.76 -5.76 -26.03
C GLY A 28 -21.35 -4.81 -24.91
N SER A 29 -20.04 -4.79 -24.61
CA SER A 29 -19.44 -4.02 -23.51
C SER A 29 -19.75 -2.52 -23.63
N ASN A 30 -20.88 -2.09 -23.06
CA ASN A 30 -21.01 -0.72 -22.60
C ASN A 30 -19.89 -0.50 -21.57
N SER A 31 -19.21 0.65 -21.59
CA SER A 31 -18.04 0.92 -20.72
C SER A 31 -18.35 0.86 -19.22
N THR A 32 -19.62 0.65 -18.86
CA THR A 32 -20.17 0.53 -17.51
C THR A 32 -20.39 -0.92 -17.05
N CYS A 33 -20.14 -1.92 -17.89
CA CYS A 33 -20.32 -3.34 -17.55
C CYS A 33 -18.98 -4.03 -17.27
N LEU A 34 -18.93 -4.91 -16.25
CA LEU A 34 -17.74 -5.72 -15.95
C LEU A 34 -17.57 -6.82 -17.01
N ALA A 35 -16.37 -6.90 -17.59
CA ALA A 35 -16.02 -7.95 -18.54
C ALA A 35 -15.91 -9.32 -17.82
N GLN A 36 -16.40 -10.38 -18.46
CA GLN A 36 -16.46 -11.72 -17.86
C GLN A 36 -15.07 -12.29 -17.52
N ASP A 37 -14.08 -12.02 -18.37
CA ASP A 37 -12.69 -12.45 -18.18
C ASP A 37 -11.94 -11.64 -17.11
N ALA A 38 -12.49 -10.51 -16.68
CA ALA A 38 -11.95 -9.72 -15.57
C ALA A 38 -12.48 -10.16 -14.19
N ILE A 39 -13.48 -11.05 -14.12
CA ILE A 39 -14.09 -11.50 -12.86
C ILE A 39 -13.06 -12.25 -11.99
N GLN A 40 -12.90 -11.77 -10.76
CA GLN A 40 -12.06 -12.36 -9.72
C GLN A 40 -12.87 -13.38 -8.95
N THR A 41 -13.00 -14.61 -9.46
CA THR A 41 -13.89 -15.63 -8.87
C THR A 41 -13.62 -15.93 -7.39
N ALA A 42 -12.41 -15.66 -6.90
CA ALA A 42 -12.07 -15.75 -5.48
C ALA A 42 -12.90 -14.80 -4.58
N SER A 43 -13.45 -13.70 -5.11
CA SER A 43 -14.32 -12.78 -4.36
C SER A 43 -15.68 -13.39 -4.00
N LEU A 44 -16.01 -14.59 -4.48
CA LEU A 44 -17.20 -15.32 -4.08
C LEU A 44 -17.04 -16.04 -2.73
N PHE A 45 -15.81 -16.11 -2.22
CA PHE A 45 -15.46 -16.89 -1.05
C PHE A 45 -14.89 -16.01 0.06
N THR A 46 -15.10 -16.43 1.30
CA THR A 46 -14.66 -15.71 2.49
C THR A 46 -13.21 -16.02 2.87
N GLY A 47 -12.62 -17.07 2.29
CA GLY A 47 -11.30 -17.60 2.63
C GLY A 47 -11.30 -18.40 3.94
N GLN A 48 -12.48 -18.76 4.45
CA GLN A 48 -12.70 -19.48 5.70
C GLN A 48 -13.69 -20.65 5.52
N GLU A 49 -13.85 -21.11 4.28
CA GLU A 49 -14.58 -22.32 3.93
C GLU A 49 -13.87 -23.54 4.56
N ALA A 50 -14.59 -24.63 4.82
CA ALA A 50 -14.10 -25.75 5.62
C ALA A 50 -12.82 -26.42 5.06
N ASP A 51 -12.59 -26.29 3.75
CA ASP A 51 -11.46 -26.83 3.00
C ASP A 51 -10.46 -25.75 2.53
N ALA A 52 -10.62 -24.50 2.97
CA ALA A 52 -9.70 -23.43 2.62
C ALA A 52 -8.30 -23.70 3.21
N ALA A 53 -7.26 -23.51 2.39
CA ALA A 53 -5.88 -23.68 2.83
C ALA A 53 -5.46 -22.55 3.77
N GLY A 54 -4.68 -22.89 4.81
CA GLY A 54 -4.01 -21.89 5.66
C GLY A 54 -4.91 -21.15 6.65
N ILE A 55 -6.07 -21.71 7.01
CA ILE A 55 -6.93 -21.17 8.09
C ILE A 55 -6.14 -21.17 9.41
N GLN A 56 -6.14 -20.01 10.08
CA GLN A 56 -5.52 -19.82 11.39
C GLN A 56 -6.53 -19.23 12.39
N PRO A 57 -6.40 -19.55 13.69
CA PRO A 57 -7.22 -18.93 14.72
C PRO A 57 -7.14 -17.39 14.68
N GLY A 58 -8.29 -16.72 14.76
CA GLY A 58 -8.37 -15.26 14.79
C GLY A 58 -8.47 -14.57 13.43
N GLN A 59 -8.49 -15.30 12.30
CA GLN A 59 -8.77 -14.70 10.99
C GLN A 59 -10.25 -14.31 10.87
N ALA A 60 -10.50 -13.11 10.33
CA ALA A 60 -11.86 -12.68 9.98
C ALA A 60 -12.25 -13.22 8.59
N LYS A 61 -13.56 -13.37 8.36
CA LYS A 61 -14.09 -13.68 7.02
C LYS A 61 -13.94 -12.47 6.11
N SER A 62 -13.50 -12.70 4.87
CA SER A 62 -13.56 -11.67 3.82
C SER A 62 -15.02 -11.34 3.47
N LEU A 63 -15.25 -10.11 3.03
CA LEU A 63 -16.46 -9.78 2.27
C LEU A 63 -16.44 -10.55 0.93
N THR A 64 -17.64 -10.77 0.39
CA THR A 64 -17.82 -11.41 -0.91
C THR A 64 -18.66 -10.55 -1.85
N ASP A 65 -18.39 -10.67 -3.15
CA ASP A 65 -19.14 -10.02 -4.23
C ASP A 65 -18.91 -10.76 -5.55
N ALA A 66 -19.94 -10.88 -6.38
CA ALA A 66 -19.85 -11.61 -7.65
C ALA A 66 -19.37 -10.75 -8.84
N ALA A 67 -19.20 -9.45 -8.64
CA ALA A 67 -18.87 -8.46 -9.66
C ALA A 67 -17.67 -7.59 -9.25
N ASN A 68 -16.66 -8.20 -8.61
CA ASN A 68 -15.40 -7.55 -8.21
C ASN A 68 -15.57 -6.29 -7.35
N PHE A 69 -16.66 -6.19 -6.59
CA PHE A 69 -16.98 -4.99 -5.80
C PHE A 69 -17.09 -3.71 -6.65
N ILE A 70 -17.45 -3.82 -7.94
CA ILE A 70 -17.48 -2.68 -8.87
C ILE A 70 -18.39 -1.53 -8.40
N ASN A 71 -19.42 -1.86 -7.60
CA ASN A 71 -20.37 -0.90 -7.04
C ASN A 71 -20.11 -0.57 -5.56
N PHE A 72 -18.96 -0.93 -4.98
CA PHE A 72 -18.67 -0.75 -3.56
C PHE A 72 -18.83 0.70 -3.09
N CYS A 73 -18.47 1.66 -3.95
CA CYS A 73 -18.58 3.09 -3.68
C CYS A 73 -19.92 3.71 -4.08
N SER A 74 -20.91 2.92 -4.49
CA SER A 74 -22.24 3.44 -4.82
C SER A 74 -22.83 4.19 -3.62
N GLU A 75 -23.46 5.33 -3.88
CA GLU A 75 -24.10 6.20 -2.87
C GLU A 75 -23.14 6.84 -1.85
N GLN A 76 -21.82 6.70 -2.05
CA GLN A 76 -20.80 7.34 -1.22
C GLN A 76 -20.20 8.58 -1.90
N THR A 77 -19.57 9.45 -1.11
CA THR A 77 -18.74 10.54 -1.62
C THR A 77 -17.54 9.95 -2.36
N LEU A 78 -17.44 10.16 -3.67
CA LEU A 78 -16.37 9.59 -4.49
C LEU A 78 -15.08 10.41 -4.40
N THR A 79 -13.92 9.74 -4.34
CA THR A 79 -12.60 10.39 -4.41
C THR A 79 -12.45 11.20 -5.71
N ASN A 80 -12.76 10.57 -6.85
CA ASN A 80 -12.86 11.21 -8.17
C ASN A 80 -11.70 12.18 -8.50
N GLY A 81 -10.46 11.75 -8.30
CA GLY A 81 -9.26 12.52 -8.58
C GLY A 81 -8.92 13.62 -7.57
N ARG A 82 -9.66 13.74 -6.46
CA ARG A 82 -9.50 14.82 -5.48
C ARG A 82 -9.01 14.31 -4.13
N GLN A 83 -8.30 15.17 -3.41
CA GLN A 83 -8.00 14.98 -2.00
C GLN A 83 -9.18 15.51 -1.17
N LEU A 84 -9.94 14.59 -0.56
CA LEU A 84 -11.13 14.91 0.24
C LEU A 84 -10.84 14.61 1.72
N PRO A 85 -10.56 15.64 2.56
CA PRO A 85 -10.10 15.45 3.94
C PRO A 85 -11.16 14.84 4.85
N ASP A 86 -12.44 15.01 4.54
CA ASP A 86 -13.56 14.44 5.31
C ASP A 86 -13.80 12.95 5.00
N GLY A 87 -12.99 12.35 4.12
CA GLY A 87 -13.13 10.97 3.68
C GLY A 87 -13.89 10.84 2.35
N SER A 88 -13.61 9.75 1.64
CA SER A 88 -14.25 9.40 0.38
C SER A 88 -14.05 7.92 0.04
N CYS A 89 -14.78 7.42 -0.94
CA CYS A 89 -14.63 6.08 -1.49
C CYS A 89 -14.02 6.15 -2.90
N ASN A 90 -12.99 5.34 -3.15
CA ASN A 90 -12.37 5.23 -4.46
C ASN A 90 -12.68 3.88 -5.11
N GLY A 91 -13.40 3.90 -6.24
CA GLY A 91 -13.76 2.69 -6.98
C GLY A 91 -12.72 2.26 -8.03
N ILE A 92 -11.58 2.95 -8.14
CA ILE A 92 -10.53 2.60 -9.10
C ILE A 92 -9.82 1.32 -8.63
N PRO A 93 -9.64 0.31 -9.52
CA PRO A 93 -9.00 -0.93 -9.14
C PRO A 93 -7.53 -0.70 -8.75
N MET A 94 -6.99 -1.59 -7.91
CA MET A 94 -5.62 -1.47 -7.38
C MET A 94 -4.55 -1.42 -8.48
N GLY A 95 -4.73 -2.21 -9.56
CA GLY A 95 -3.85 -2.24 -10.72
C GLY A 95 -2.95 -3.46 -10.82
N LYS A 96 -1.93 -3.38 -11.67
CA LYS A 96 -0.98 -4.47 -11.88
C LYS A 96 -0.10 -4.64 -10.65
N ILE A 97 0.06 -5.88 -10.20
CA ILE A 97 0.88 -6.24 -9.05
C ILE A 97 2.21 -6.81 -9.60
N PRO A 98 3.38 -6.30 -9.16
CA PRO A 98 4.67 -6.80 -9.66
C PRO A 98 4.90 -8.25 -9.22
N ALA A 99 5.78 -8.96 -9.93
CA ALA A 99 6.25 -10.27 -9.48
C ALA A 99 7.07 -10.15 -8.18
N ALA A 100 7.17 -11.23 -7.40
CA ALA A 100 7.89 -11.23 -6.12
C ALA A 100 9.36 -10.75 -6.24
N LYS A 101 10.05 -11.12 -7.32
CA LYS A 101 11.43 -10.66 -7.64
C LYS A 101 11.54 -9.15 -7.92
N ASN A 102 10.43 -8.51 -8.26
CA ASN A 102 10.31 -7.10 -8.61
C ASN A 102 9.67 -6.28 -7.49
N MET A 103 9.51 -6.84 -6.28
CA MET A 103 9.02 -6.06 -5.15
C MET A 103 9.95 -4.90 -4.84
N ILE A 104 9.36 -3.78 -4.44
CA ILE A 104 10.09 -2.58 -4.07
C ILE A 104 10.61 -2.67 -2.64
N SER A 105 11.80 -2.12 -2.42
CA SER A 105 12.30 -1.73 -1.11
C SER A 105 12.92 -0.34 -1.19
N ALA A 106 12.79 0.45 -0.13
CA ALA A 106 13.48 1.71 0.06
C ALA A 106 14.37 1.64 1.31
N LEU A 107 15.46 2.40 1.32
CA LEU A 107 16.35 2.54 2.46
C LEU A 107 16.87 3.98 2.53
N ILE A 108 16.70 4.64 3.66
CA ILE A 108 17.23 5.97 3.91
C ILE A 108 18.73 5.81 4.22
N THR A 109 19.56 6.42 3.37
CA THR A 109 21.02 6.39 3.51
C THR A 109 21.58 7.70 4.09
N LYS A 110 20.78 8.78 4.07
CA LYS A 110 21.02 10.00 4.82
C LYS A 110 19.69 10.66 5.24
N PRO A 111 19.59 11.19 6.46
CA PRO A 111 20.47 10.89 7.61
C PRO A 111 20.42 9.40 7.99
N LEU A 112 21.50 8.88 8.57
CA LEU A 112 21.53 7.54 9.14
C LEU A 112 20.83 7.51 10.51
N PRO A 113 20.34 6.33 10.95
CA PRO A 113 19.77 6.19 12.29
C PRO A 113 20.77 6.61 13.39
N GLY A 114 20.36 7.55 14.23
CA GLY A 114 21.15 8.07 15.34
C GLY A 114 22.09 9.23 14.96
N ASP A 115 22.11 9.67 13.70
CA ASP A 115 22.90 10.82 13.27
C ASP A 115 22.53 12.07 14.07
N ARG A 116 23.52 12.97 14.18
CA ARG A 116 23.34 14.28 14.81
C ARG A 116 23.79 15.37 13.85
N LEU A 117 22.80 16.07 13.31
CA LEU A 117 22.99 17.12 12.33
C LEU A 117 23.11 18.48 13.03
N VAL A 118 23.68 19.45 12.34
CA VAL A 118 23.82 20.82 12.86
C VAL A 118 22.52 21.59 12.64
N ALA A 119 22.06 22.28 13.67
CA ALA A 119 20.87 23.12 13.63
C ALA A 119 20.97 24.22 12.55
N ASN A 120 19.88 24.42 11.83
CA ASN A 120 19.70 25.45 10.80
C ASN A 120 20.74 25.41 9.67
N VAL A 121 21.29 24.23 9.38
CA VAL A 121 22.21 23.98 8.25
C VAL A 121 21.52 23.08 7.23
N THR A 122 21.54 23.50 5.96
CA THR A 122 21.04 22.70 4.85
C THR A 122 21.68 21.31 4.86
N PHE A 123 20.84 20.27 4.72
CA PHE A 123 21.28 18.89 4.57
C PHE A 123 20.42 18.16 3.56
N GLU A 124 20.79 16.91 3.29
CA GLU A 124 20.16 16.09 2.27
C GLU A 124 19.54 14.85 2.88
N ILE A 125 18.37 14.50 2.35
CA ILE A 125 17.77 13.20 2.52
C ILE A 125 18.13 12.39 1.27
N LEU A 126 18.75 11.23 1.48
CA LEU A 126 19.09 10.30 0.41
C LEU A 126 18.36 8.98 0.63
N VAL A 127 17.64 8.52 -0.39
CA VAL A 127 16.85 7.29 -0.35
C VAL A 127 17.31 6.37 -1.48
N GLN A 128 17.88 5.22 -1.13
CA GLN A 128 18.16 4.17 -2.10
C GLN A 128 16.91 3.32 -2.29
N THR A 129 16.47 3.19 -3.54
CA THR A 129 15.35 2.32 -3.92
C THR A 129 15.84 1.14 -4.74
N ARG A 130 15.04 0.07 -4.74
CA ARG A 130 15.21 -1.11 -5.59
C ARG A 130 13.88 -1.42 -6.29
N ASN A 131 13.95 -1.78 -7.58
CA ASN A 131 12.81 -2.23 -8.40
C ASN A 131 11.65 -1.21 -8.49
N LEU A 132 11.94 0.08 -8.34
CA LEU A 132 11.01 1.18 -8.59
C LEU A 132 11.40 1.88 -9.88
N HIS A 133 10.46 2.05 -10.81
CA HIS A 133 10.62 2.99 -11.91
C HIS A 133 10.18 4.36 -11.40
N ALA A 134 11.14 5.09 -10.83
CA ALA A 134 10.91 6.36 -10.15
C ALA A 134 10.68 7.53 -11.12
N GLY A 135 10.22 8.66 -10.59
CA GLY A 135 10.02 9.90 -11.35
C GLY A 135 8.67 9.98 -12.06
N ILE A 136 7.76 9.05 -11.80
CA ILE A 136 6.42 9.03 -12.38
C ILE A 136 5.40 9.43 -11.31
N GLN A 137 4.88 10.65 -11.43
CA GLN A 137 3.78 11.13 -10.62
C GLN A 137 2.81 11.95 -11.47
N THR A 138 1.53 11.86 -11.13
CA THR A 138 0.48 12.67 -11.77
C THR A 138 0.15 13.90 -10.91
N ASN A 139 -0.86 14.67 -11.30
CA ASN A 139 -1.24 15.87 -10.56
C ASN A 139 -2.16 15.51 -9.38
N PRO A 140 -1.70 15.60 -8.11
CA PRO A 140 -2.51 15.21 -6.95
C PRO A 140 -3.73 16.10 -6.70
N ALA A 141 -3.87 17.24 -7.38
CA ALA A 141 -5.05 18.09 -7.24
C ALA A 141 -6.25 17.59 -8.06
N VAL A 142 -6.01 16.84 -9.14
CA VAL A 142 -7.05 16.47 -10.11
C VAL A 142 -7.01 15.01 -10.58
N SER A 143 -5.95 14.26 -10.28
CA SER A 143 -5.82 12.83 -10.60
C SER A 143 -5.43 11.97 -9.40
N TYR A 144 -5.78 12.41 -8.18
CA TYR A 144 -5.50 11.67 -6.95
C TYR A 144 -6.23 10.32 -6.93
N TYR A 145 -5.46 9.23 -6.82
CA TYR A 145 -5.93 7.83 -6.92
C TYR A 145 -6.78 7.51 -8.15
N ASN A 146 -6.61 8.29 -9.23
CA ASN A 146 -7.53 8.29 -10.37
C ASN A 146 -7.19 7.27 -11.46
N ALA A 147 -6.07 6.55 -11.32
CA ALA A 147 -5.78 5.39 -12.16
C ALA A 147 -5.03 4.30 -11.40
N PRO A 148 -5.17 3.03 -11.83
CA PRO A 148 -4.56 1.88 -11.16
C PRO A 148 -3.03 1.95 -11.14
N GLN A 149 -2.41 1.16 -10.27
CA GLN A 149 -0.96 0.92 -10.33
C GLN A 149 -0.61 0.25 -11.65
N ASP A 150 0.50 0.63 -12.25
CA ASP A 150 1.03 -0.03 -13.44
C ASP A 150 2.52 -0.37 -13.25
N VAL A 151 3.04 -1.24 -14.11
CA VAL A 151 4.44 -1.66 -14.16
C VAL A 151 5.02 -1.41 -15.54
N ASP A 152 6.33 -1.17 -15.61
CA ASP A 152 7.07 -1.06 -16.87
C ASP A 152 7.33 -2.44 -17.51
N GLU A 153 8.07 -2.44 -18.61
CA GLU A 153 8.43 -3.64 -19.39
C GLU A 153 9.29 -4.63 -18.58
N ASP A 154 10.07 -4.15 -17.61
CA ASP A 154 10.86 -4.98 -16.69
C ASP A 154 10.03 -5.47 -15.49
N GLY A 155 8.81 -4.96 -15.35
CA GLY A 155 7.86 -5.27 -14.30
C GLY A 155 8.12 -4.50 -13.00
N TYR A 156 8.81 -3.36 -13.05
CA TYR A 156 8.95 -2.42 -11.94
C TYR A 156 7.75 -1.49 -11.88
N VAL A 157 7.29 -1.18 -10.67
CA VAL A 157 6.15 -0.29 -10.49
C VAL A 157 6.51 1.11 -10.98
N LEU A 158 5.63 1.71 -11.78
CA LEU A 158 5.69 3.12 -12.16
C LEU A 158 5.25 3.98 -10.98
N GLY A 159 6.13 4.84 -10.49
CA GLY A 159 5.82 5.63 -9.31
C GLY A 159 6.87 6.64 -8.91
N HIS A 160 6.79 7.06 -7.66
CA HIS A 160 7.64 8.07 -7.05
C HIS A 160 7.75 7.82 -5.54
N CYS A 161 8.60 8.61 -4.88
CA CYS A 161 8.80 8.52 -3.44
C CYS A 161 8.55 9.89 -2.82
N HIS A 162 7.81 9.91 -1.71
CA HIS A 162 7.81 11.06 -0.82
C HIS A 162 8.78 10.82 0.33
N VAL A 163 9.25 11.92 0.91
CA VAL A 163 9.93 11.93 2.21
C VAL A 163 9.22 12.93 3.11
N VAL A 164 9.05 12.55 4.37
CA VAL A 164 8.46 13.40 5.41
C VAL A 164 9.37 13.39 6.63
N ILE A 165 9.56 14.56 7.25
CA ILE A 165 10.23 14.68 8.55
C ILE A 165 9.20 15.13 9.58
N GLU A 166 9.09 14.36 10.65
CA GLU A 166 8.22 14.66 11.79
C GLU A 166 9.09 14.84 13.04
N GLU A 167 8.69 15.79 13.88
CA GLU A 167 9.31 16.01 15.19
C GLU A 167 8.90 14.90 16.18
N LEU A 168 9.81 14.57 17.08
CA LEU A 168 9.64 13.59 18.15
C LEU A 168 9.99 14.21 19.49
N ASP A 169 9.32 13.78 20.56
CA ASP A 169 9.72 14.16 21.93
C ASP A 169 11.11 13.60 22.30
N SER A 170 11.46 12.43 21.77
CA SER A 170 12.79 11.83 21.90
C SER A 170 13.00 10.73 20.86
N LEU A 171 14.26 10.35 20.60
CA LEU A 171 14.58 9.20 19.72
C LEU A 171 14.00 7.87 20.20
N ARG A 172 13.66 7.77 21.50
CA ARG A 172 13.09 6.56 22.12
C ARG A 172 11.60 6.70 22.44
N THR A 173 10.93 7.73 21.91
CA THR A 173 9.49 7.89 22.14
C THR A 173 8.72 6.66 21.68
N LEU A 174 7.69 6.32 22.47
CA LEU A 174 6.70 5.28 22.20
C LEU A 174 5.37 5.88 21.71
N ILE A 175 5.32 7.21 21.55
CA ILE A 175 4.14 7.93 21.06
C ILE A 175 4.26 8.05 19.54
N ALA A 176 3.22 7.64 18.82
CA ALA A 176 3.13 7.87 17.39
C ALA A 176 2.90 9.38 17.14
N PRO A 177 3.64 10.02 16.23
CA PRO A 177 3.41 11.42 15.91
C PRO A 177 2.10 11.60 15.15
N ASP A 178 1.57 12.82 15.25
CA ASP A 178 0.38 13.25 14.53
C ASP A 178 0.71 13.38 13.03
N PRO A 179 0.05 12.61 12.13
CA PRO A 179 0.37 12.59 10.71
C PRO A 179 0.06 13.92 9.98
N LEU A 180 -0.67 14.85 10.62
CA LEU A 180 -0.91 16.20 10.09
C LEU A 180 0.21 17.19 10.47
N LYS A 181 1.15 16.79 11.35
CA LYS A 181 2.23 17.65 11.84
C LYS A 181 3.58 17.13 11.36
N PHE A 182 4.15 17.80 10.37
CA PHE A 182 5.49 17.55 9.87
C PHE A 182 6.25 18.88 9.71
N VAL A 183 7.58 18.81 9.83
CA VAL A 183 8.48 19.97 9.65
C VAL A 183 9.06 20.04 8.23
N PHE A 184 8.97 18.94 7.48
CA PHE A 184 9.36 18.89 6.08
C PHE A 184 8.56 17.82 5.33
N PHE A 185 8.14 18.13 4.11
CA PHE A 185 7.57 17.15 3.17
C PHE A 185 8.08 17.46 1.76
N ARG A 186 8.45 16.41 1.04
CA ARG A 186 8.83 16.52 -0.37
C ARG A 186 8.42 15.29 -1.16
N GLY A 187 7.73 15.51 -2.27
CA GLY A 187 7.69 14.53 -3.36
C GLY A 187 8.99 14.60 -4.16
N ILE A 188 9.62 13.45 -4.37
CA ILE A 188 10.81 13.31 -5.21
C ILE A 188 10.32 12.91 -6.60
N ASN A 189 10.31 13.89 -7.49
CA ASN A 189 9.67 13.80 -8.80
C ASN A 189 10.63 13.35 -9.90
N ASP A 190 11.94 13.28 -9.63
CA ASP A 190 12.94 12.79 -10.58
C ASP A 190 13.16 11.27 -10.44
N ALA A 191 13.72 10.67 -11.48
CA ALA A 191 14.00 9.23 -11.52
C ALA A 191 15.22 8.83 -10.67
N GLY A 192 15.97 9.80 -10.14
CA GLY A 192 17.25 9.56 -9.48
C GLY A 192 18.32 8.99 -10.42
N VAL A 193 19.39 8.49 -9.83
CA VAL A 193 20.47 7.79 -10.54
C VAL A 193 20.76 6.47 -9.84
N GLY A 194 20.64 5.35 -10.55
CA GLY A 194 20.87 4.02 -9.96
C GLY A 194 19.94 3.70 -8.78
N GLY A 195 18.71 4.24 -8.79
CA GLY A 195 17.72 4.10 -7.71
C GLY A 195 17.94 5.05 -6.52
N LEU A 196 18.97 5.90 -6.55
CA LEU A 196 19.21 6.91 -5.52
C LEU A 196 18.35 8.16 -5.77
N LEU A 197 17.42 8.41 -4.85
CA LEU A 197 16.53 9.57 -4.80
C LEU A 197 17.04 10.58 -3.77
N ARG A 198 16.79 11.87 -4.02
CA ARG A 198 17.34 12.98 -3.20
C ARG A 198 16.29 14.03 -2.91
N ALA A 199 16.32 14.56 -1.69
CA ALA A 199 15.61 15.78 -1.31
C ALA A 199 16.52 16.67 -0.47
N GLU A 200 16.53 17.97 -0.74
CA GLU A 200 17.25 18.97 0.05
C GLU A 200 16.31 19.57 1.11
N VAL A 201 16.79 19.64 2.36
CA VAL A 201 16.13 20.38 3.45
C VAL A 201 16.82 21.73 3.57
N THR A 202 16.44 22.66 2.69
CA THR A 202 17.06 23.99 2.61
C THR A 202 16.86 24.76 3.92
N GLY A 203 17.95 25.30 4.47
CA GLY A 203 17.94 26.00 5.76
C GLY A 203 17.96 25.07 6.98
N GLY A 204 17.90 23.75 6.78
CA GLY A 204 17.98 22.77 7.86
C GLY A 204 16.75 22.74 8.77
N LEU A 205 16.95 22.25 9.98
CA LEU A 205 15.94 22.14 11.03
C LEU A 205 16.49 22.74 12.34
N PRO A 206 15.63 23.21 13.26
CA PRO A 206 16.07 23.60 14.59
C PRO A 206 16.54 22.39 15.42
N THR A 207 17.16 22.66 16.56
CA THR A 207 17.56 21.62 17.53
C THR A 207 16.34 20.83 17.99
N GLY A 208 16.44 19.50 17.99
CA GLY A 208 15.32 18.61 18.31
C GLY A 208 15.58 17.15 17.93
N PHE A 209 14.56 16.31 18.12
CA PHE A 209 14.58 14.91 17.67
C PHE A 209 13.58 14.72 16.54
N TYR A 210 13.96 13.95 15.54
CA TYR A 210 13.17 13.80 14.33
C TYR A 210 13.12 12.35 13.87
N ARG A 211 12.07 12.00 13.14
CA ARG A 211 12.08 10.87 12.22
C ARG A 211 11.92 11.36 10.80
N VAL A 212 12.69 10.79 9.88
CA VAL A 212 12.45 10.86 8.44
C VAL A 212 11.87 9.53 7.99
N CYS A 213 10.80 9.56 7.20
CA CYS A 213 10.16 8.36 6.64
C CYS A 213 9.94 8.52 5.15
N THR A 214 10.02 7.41 4.41
CA THR A 214 9.64 7.35 2.99
C THR A 214 8.18 6.96 2.84
N MET A 215 7.54 7.46 1.77
CA MET A 215 6.28 6.92 1.26
C MET A 215 6.42 6.67 -0.23
N VAL A 216 6.70 5.42 -0.60
CA VAL A 216 6.71 4.98 -2.00
C VAL A 216 5.28 4.82 -2.48
N ALA A 217 4.97 5.49 -3.58
CA ALA A 217 3.64 5.55 -4.16
C ALA A 217 3.69 5.21 -5.66
N ALA A 218 2.60 4.62 -6.16
CA ALA A 218 2.39 4.50 -7.59
C ALA A 218 2.06 5.88 -8.21
N SER A 219 2.04 5.98 -9.53
CA SER A 219 1.91 7.25 -10.25
C SER A 219 0.76 8.17 -9.78
N ASN A 220 -0.39 7.62 -9.37
CA ASN A 220 -1.53 8.40 -8.88
C ASN A 220 -1.60 8.52 -7.35
N HIS A 221 -0.45 8.39 -6.67
CA HIS A 221 -0.22 8.59 -5.23
C HIS A 221 -0.71 7.46 -4.33
N GLN A 222 -1.37 6.42 -4.84
CA GLN A 222 -1.75 5.28 -4.01
C GLN A 222 -0.51 4.55 -3.46
N PRO A 223 -0.57 4.02 -2.22
CA PRO A 223 0.49 3.16 -1.72
C PRO A 223 0.75 1.99 -2.67
N VAL A 224 2.01 1.63 -2.87
CA VAL A 224 2.34 0.52 -3.79
C VAL A 224 1.81 -0.82 -3.27
N VAL A 225 1.21 -1.59 -4.18
CA VAL A 225 0.64 -2.93 -3.89
C VAL A 225 1.60 -4.02 -4.35
N MET A 226 1.82 -5.02 -3.49
CA MET A 226 2.84 -6.07 -3.65
C MET A 226 2.22 -7.48 -3.60
N PRO A 227 2.84 -8.49 -4.23
CA PRO A 227 2.21 -9.81 -4.49
C PRO A 227 2.14 -10.75 -3.28
N LEU A 228 2.83 -10.46 -2.18
CA LEU A 228 2.97 -11.38 -1.05
C LEU A 228 2.66 -10.70 0.27
N ALA A 229 1.89 -11.36 1.14
CA ALA A 229 1.63 -10.88 2.50
C ALA A 229 2.91 -10.94 3.37
N GLN A 230 3.63 -12.06 3.33
CA GLN A 230 4.91 -12.24 4.03
C GLN A 230 6.06 -11.72 3.17
N ARG A 231 6.46 -10.45 3.37
CA ARG A 231 7.51 -9.78 2.60
C ARG A 231 8.23 -8.70 3.43
N GLY A 232 9.32 -8.17 2.89
CA GLY A 232 9.98 -6.97 3.45
C GLY A 232 9.18 -5.68 3.26
N GLY A 233 9.55 -4.64 4.01
CA GLY A 233 8.96 -3.31 3.90
C GLY A 233 9.33 -2.60 2.60
N GLN A 234 8.35 -1.92 2.00
CA GLN A 234 8.54 -1.07 0.82
C GLN A 234 8.94 0.37 1.17
N ASN A 235 8.92 0.72 2.45
CA ASN A 235 9.28 2.02 3.01
C ASN A 235 10.31 1.83 4.13
N ASP A 236 11.00 2.92 4.46
CA ASP A 236 11.95 2.98 5.56
C ASP A 236 11.73 4.24 6.40
N CYS A 237 12.20 4.19 7.66
CA CYS A 237 12.20 5.31 8.57
C CYS A 237 13.50 5.32 9.39
N ALA A 238 14.15 6.48 9.48
CA ALA A 238 15.32 6.70 10.32
C ALA A 238 15.04 7.81 11.35
N ARG A 239 15.52 7.64 12.58
CA ARG A 239 15.44 8.66 13.63
C ARG A 239 16.80 9.32 13.81
N PHE A 240 16.84 10.64 13.93
CA PHE A 240 18.07 11.43 14.08
C PHE A 240 17.81 12.63 15.00
N ALA A 241 18.87 13.22 15.54
CA ALA A 241 18.76 14.47 16.28
C ALA A 241 19.40 15.62 15.50
N VAL A 242 18.96 16.83 15.81
CA VAL A 242 19.58 18.06 15.36
C VAL A 242 20.06 18.80 16.60
N VAL A 243 21.29 19.30 16.57
CA VAL A 243 21.96 19.90 17.72
C VAL A 243 22.67 21.17 17.32
N ASP A 244 22.88 22.06 18.28
CA ASP A 244 23.66 23.27 18.05
C ASP A 244 25.12 22.91 17.74
N LEU A 245 25.73 23.71 16.85
CA LEU A 245 27.18 23.65 16.65
C LEU A 245 27.85 24.11 17.94
N ALA A 246 28.73 23.30 18.54
CA ALA A 246 29.48 23.77 19.71
C ALA A 246 30.44 24.91 19.29
N GLU A 247 30.53 25.97 20.12
CA GLU A 247 31.36 27.15 19.85
C GLU A 247 32.87 26.84 19.73
N ASP A 248 33.32 25.65 20.14
CA ASP A 248 34.71 25.17 20.12
C ASP A 248 35.00 24.15 18.99
N GLY A 249 34.10 23.98 18.02
CA GLY A 249 34.34 23.15 16.82
C GLY A 249 34.25 21.64 17.08
N GLY A 250 33.81 21.22 18.26
CA GLY A 250 33.63 19.82 18.65
C GLY A 250 32.20 19.55 19.15
N TYR A 251 31.51 18.64 18.50
CA TYR A 251 30.17 18.18 18.86
C TYR A 251 30.06 17.78 20.36
N ARG A 252 29.05 18.31 21.07
CA ARG A 252 28.72 17.93 22.46
C ARG A 252 27.56 16.93 22.49
N PRO A 253 27.71 15.76 23.15
CA PRO A 253 26.70 14.70 23.21
C PRO A 253 25.47 15.08 24.03
#